data_AF-A0A2N2GA89-F1
#
_entry.id   AF-A0A2N2GA89-F1
#
_cell.length_a   1.000
_cell.length_b   1.000
_cell.length_c   1.000
_cell.angle_alpha   90.00
_cell.angle_beta   90.00
_cell.angle_gamma   90.00
#
_symmetry.space_group_name_H-M   'P 1'
#
loop_
_entity.id
_entity.type
_entity.pdbx_description
1 polymer ?
#
loop_
_entity_poly.entity_id
_entity_poly.type
_entity_poly.pdbx_seq_one_letter_code
_entity_poly.pdbx_strand_id
1 'polypeptide(L)'
;MTIVIAFMMLILPWTAVAAPESPLSIEQNFQKAKQNYLDKKMDAAAAQIKKSAAFMKKESMKASEKSKAALADSAQELEKLAGDVKKGSVTSVKKMEDAFGRAYHALALDAHARSAESWAKKESVKAGESLDKAATYLERGFAWTGRKIEAGTKNALKKSRELSVKLKAKGRAVADDVGKGLKEAGKEIEQFGKNLPPG
;
A
#
# COMPACT_ATOMS: atom_id res chain seq x y z
N MET A 1 13.67 44.52 58.53
CA MET A 1 12.67 43.44 58.67
C MET A 1 12.63 42.70 57.33
N THR A 2 13.05 41.44 57.39
CA THR A 2 13.15 40.41 56.33
C THR A 2 11.78 40.19 55.66
N ILE A 3 11.68 39.75 54.40
CA ILE A 3 11.75 38.32 54.00
C ILE A 3 12.07 38.24 52.50
N VAL A 4 13.07 37.44 52.16
CA VAL A 4 13.40 36.93 50.83
C VAL A 4 12.57 35.67 50.59
N ILE A 5 11.80 35.59 49.51
CA ILE A 5 11.14 34.35 49.09
C ILE A 5 11.90 33.79 47.90
N ALA A 6 12.71 32.76 48.16
CA ALA A 6 13.37 31.94 47.17
C ALA A 6 12.35 30.98 46.54
N PHE A 7 12.15 31.08 45.22
CA PHE A 7 11.39 30.09 44.45
C PHE A 7 12.32 28.94 44.05
N MET A 8 12.10 27.78 44.65
CA MET A 8 12.81 26.53 44.39
C MET A 8 12.38 25.98 43.02
N MET A 9 13.31 25.85 42.06
CA MET A 9 13.08 25.14 40.81
C MET A 9 13.09 23.63 41.07
N LEU A 10 11.94 22.98 40.87
CA LEU A 10 11.83 21.52 40.77
C LEU A 10 12.24 21.10 39.35
N ILE A 11 13.43 20.52 39.23
CA ILE A 11 13.89 19.86 37.99
C ILE A 11 13.33 18.43 38.02
N LEU A 12 12.25 18.18 37.29
CA LEU A 12 11.83 16.81 36.99
C LEU A 12 12.66 16.30 35.81
N PRO A 13 13.31 15.13 35.93
CA PRO A 13 14.04 14.54 34.81
C PRO A 13 13.03 14.10 33.75
N TRP A 14 13.16 14.63 32.53
CA TRP A 14 12.51 14.06 31.35
C TRP A 14 13.04 12.64 31.16
N THR A 15 12.30 11.64 31.63
CA THR A 15 12.41 10.30 31.06
C THR A 15 11.83 10.40 29.66
N ALA A 16 12.72 10.39 28.67
CA ALA A 16 12.34 10.25 27.26
C ALA A 16 11.63 8.90 27.11
N VAL A 17 10.31 8.92 27.20
CA VAL A 17 9.46 7.83 26.70
C VAL A 17 9.76 7.76 25.21
N ALA A 18 10.50 6.74 24.79
CA ALA A 18 10.71 6.45 23.39
C ALA A 18 9.32 6.35 22.74
N ALA A 19 8.98 7.33 21.90
CA ALA A 19 7.73 7.32 21.16
C ALA A 19 7.66 6.01 20.37
N PRO A 20 6.54 5.26 20.41
CA PRO A 20 6.41 4.05 19.61
C PRO A 20 6.65 4.43 18.15
N GLU A 21 7.67 3.83 17.53
CA GLU A 21 7.95 4.06 16.11
C GLU A 21 6.65 3.82 15.34
N SER A 22 6.14 4.88 14.71
CA SER A 22 4.95 4.75 13.87
C SER A 22 5.24 3.68 12.82
N PRO A 23 4.38 2.67 12.66
CA PRO A 23 4.62 1.61 11.69
C PRO A 23 4.79 2.24 10.32
N LEU A 24 5.96 2.01 9.72
CA LEU A 24 6.29 2.50 8.39
C LEU A 24 5.21 2.07 7.39
N SER A 25 4.96 2.91 6.38
CA SER A 25 4.10 2.52 5.27
C SER A 25 4.66 1.29 4.56
N ILE A 26 3.81 0.53 3.86
CA ILE A 26 4.25 -0.64 3.09
C ILE A 26 5.38 -0.27 2.10
N GLU A 27 5.32 0.91 1.49
CA GLU A 27 6.38 1.43 0.62
C GLU A 27 7.72 1.58 1.35
N GLN A 28 7.71 2.22 2.52
CA GLN A 28 8.91 2.42 3.31
C GLN A 28 9.50 1.08 3.77
N ASN A 29 8.65 0.11 4.13
CA ASN A 29 9.10 -1.23 4.48
C ASN A 29 9.76 -1.93 3.27
N PHE A 30 9.18 -1.86 2.07
CA PHE A 30 9.76 -2.45 0.86
C PHE A 30 11.09 -1.78 0.46
N GLN A 31 11.17 -0.45 0.54
CA GLN A 31 12.42 0.28 0.29
C GLN A 31 13.52 -0.13 1.28
N LYS A 32 13.21 -0.17 2.58
CA LYS A 32 14.17 -0.63 3.60
C LYS A 32 14.52 -2.10 3.44
N ALA A 33 13.57 -2.95 3.06
CA ALA A 33 13.82 -4.37 2.80
C ALA A 33 14.85 -4.53 1.68
N LYS A 34 14.65 -3.85 0.55
CA LYS A 34 15.58 -3.87 -0.59
C LYS A 34 16.95 -3.31 -0.19
N GLN A 35 17.00 -2.17 0.49
CA GLN A 35 18.27 -1.58 0.93
C GLN A 35 19.03 -2.53 1.87
N ASN A 36 18.35 -3.07 2.88
CA ASN A 36 18.98 -4.00 3.83
C ASN A 36 19.48 -5.27 3.12
N TYR A 37 18.75 -5.78 2.12
CA TYR A 37 19.20 -6.92 1.34
C TYR A 37 20.48 -6.60 0.56
N LEU A 38 20.54 -5.43 -0.10
CA LEU A 38 21.74 -4.95 -0.80
C LEU A 38 22.93 -4.74 0.14
N ASP A 39 22.67 -4.27 1.36
CA ASP A 39 23.66 -4.10 2.43
C ASP A 39 24.09 -5.43 3.09
N LYS A 40 23.59 -6.57 2.60
CA LYS A 40 23.79 -7.91 3.19
C LYS A 40 23.22 -8.09 4.61
N LYS A 41 22.33 -7.19 5.06
CA LYS A 41 21.62 -7.25 6.36
C LYS A 41 20.35 -8.10 6.24
N MET A 42 20.53 -9.41 6.03
CA MET A 42 19.43 -10.35 5.71
C MET A 42 18.32 -10.37 6.77
N ASP A 43 18.67 -10.40 8.06
CA ASP A 43 17.69 -10.36 9.16
C ASP A 43 16.86 -9.07 9.15
N ALA A 44 17.52 -7.94 8.94
CA ALA A 44 16.86 -6.64 8.87
C ALA A 44 15.96 -6.54 7.64
N ALA A 45 16.39 -7.07 6.49
CA ALA A 45 15.57 -7.13 5.28
C ALA A 45 14.31 -7.97 5.50
N ALA A 46 14.48 -9.19 6.01
CA ALA A 46 13.38 -10.09 6.34
C ALA A 46 12.38 -9.47 7.33
N ALA A 47 12.86 -8.74 8.34
CA ALA A 47 12.01 -8.07 9.31
C ALA A 47 11.08 -7.01 8.65
N GLN A 48 11.59 -6.23 7.69
CA GLN A 48 10.75 -5.25 6.99
C GLN A 48 9.72 -5.92 6.06
N ILE A 49 10.08 -7.04 5.43
CA ILE A 49 9.14 -7.82 4.61
C ILE A 49 8.02 -8.39 5.49
N LYS A 50 8.34 -8.92 6.68
CA LYS A 50 7.32 -9.41 7.65
C LYS A 50 6.37 -8.31 8.11
N LYS A 51 6.85 -7.09 8.34
CA LYS A 51 5.99 -5.93 8.66
C LYS A 51 4.99 -5.68 7.53
N SER A 52 5.43 -5.79 6.29
CA SER A 52 4.56 -5.64 5.11
C SER A 52 3.55 -6.79 4.99
N ALA A 53 3.96 -8.03 5.25
CA ALA A 53 3.05 -9.17 5.29
C ALA A 53 1.96 -9.02 6.35
N ALA A 54 2.34 -8.56 7.56
CA ALA A 54 1.38 -8.28 8.63
C ALA A 54 0.39 -7.17 8.25
N PHE A 55 0.85 -6.14 7.53
CA PHE A 55 -0.03 -5.12 6.97
C PHE A 55 -1.03 -5.72 5.96
N MET A 56 -0.57 -6.55 5.02
CA MET A 56 -1.43 -7.21 4.03
C MET A 56 -2.47 -8.11 4.70
N LYS A 57 -2.07 -8.87 5.72
CA LYS A 57 -2.97 -9.70 6.53
C LYS A 57 -4.02 -8.86 7.28
N LYS A 58 -3.63 -7.68 7.80
CA LYS A 58 -4.57 -6.76 8.45
C LYS A 58 -5.57 -6.19 7.46
N GLU A 59 -5.14 -5.87 6.25
CA GLU A 59 -6.05 -5.39 5.21
C GLU A 59 -6.98 -6.50 4.71
N SER A 60 -6.51 -7.76 4.60
CA SER A 60 -7.39 -8.88 4.20
C SER A 60 -8.53 -9.12 5.17
N MET A 61 -8.34 -8.89 6.47
CA MET A 61 -9.42 -9.02 7.48
C MET A 61 -10.53 -7.96 7.34
N LYS A 62 -10.25 -6.83 6.67
CA LYS A 62 -11.21 -5.74 6.46
C LYS A 62 -11.79 -5.72 5.04
N ALA A 63 -11.13 -6.43 4.13
CA ALA A 63 -11.48 -6.51 2.73
C ALA A 63 -12.80 -7.26 2.52
N SER A 64 -13.47 -6.98 1.41
CA SER A 64 -14.60 -7.81 0.99
C SER A 64 -14.11 -9.17 0.51
N GLU A 65 -15.01 -10.15 0.45
CA GLU A 65 -14.66 -11.53 0.07
C GLU A 65 -13.95 -11.60 -1.30
N LYS A 66 -14.23 -10.65 -2.21
CA LYS A 66 -13.59 -10.58 -3.53
C LYS A 66 -12.10 -10.24 -3.48
N SER A 67 -11.65 -9.37 -2.56
CA SER A 67 -10.25 -8.93 -2.46
C SER A 67 -9.48 -9.58 -1.31
N LYS A 68 -10.19 -10.17 -0.35
CA LYS A 68 -9.63 -10.85 0.83
C LYS A 68 -8.63 -11.96 0.48
N ALA A 69 -8.96 -12.82 -0.47
CA ALA A 69 -8.07 -13.90 -0.91
C ALA A 69 -6.75 -13.34 -1.48
N ALA A 70 -6.82 -12.39 -2.41
CA ALA A 70 -5.63 -11.79 -3.03
C ALA A 70 -4.69 -11.13 -2.00
N LEU A 71 -5.26 -10.44 -0.99
CA LEU A 71 -4.46 -9.85 0.09
C LEU A 71 -3.86 -10.91 1.02
N ALA A 72 -4.60 -11.98 1.33
CA ALA A 72 -4.12 -13.07 2.16
C ALA A 72 -2.99 -13.87 1.48
N ASP A 73 -3.16 -14.19 0.19
CA ASP A 73 -2.17 -14.88 -0.62
C ASP A 73 -0.88 -14.04 -0.71
N SER A 74 -1.02 -12.73 -0.93
CA SER A 74 0.14 -11.84 -0.95
C SER A 74 0.82 -11.74 0.43
N ALA A 75 0.07 -11.77 1.53
CA ALA A 75 0.66 -11.83 2.87
C ALA A 75 1.50 -13.10 3.05
N GLN A 76 0.98 -14.27 2.66
CA GLN A 76 1.69 -15.54 2.72
C GLN A 76 2.94 -15.56 1.85
N GLU A 77 2.84 -15.00 0.64
CA GLU A 77 3.97 -14.86 -0.28
C GLU A 77 5.09 -14.02 0.35
N LEU A 78 4.75 -12.88 0.95
CA LEU A 78 5.72 -12.02 1.64
C LEU A 78 6.31 -12.71 2.89
N GLU A 79 5.55 -13.51 3.63
CA GLU A 79 6.07 -14.31 4.74
C GLU A 79 7.10 -15.34 4.28
N LYS A 80 6.79 -16.06 3.19
CA LYS A 80 7.72 -17.00 2.55
C LYS A 80 8.98 -16.28 2.07
N LEU A 81 8.83 -15.16 1.35
CA LEU A 81 9.95 -14.35 0.88
C LEU A 81 10.82 -13.87 2.04
N ALA A 82 10.23 -13.43 3.15
CA ALA A 82 11.00 -13.04 4.33
C ALA A 82 11.83 -14.21 4.90
N GLY A 83 11.26 -15.42 4.92
CA GLY A 83 11.97 -16.63 5.31
C GLY A 83 13.15 -16.94 4.38
N ASP A 84 12.95 -16.81 3.08
CA ASP A 84 13.98 -17.04 2.07
C ASP A 84 15.09 -15.98 2.12
N VAL A 85 14.73 -14.71 2.29
CA VAL A 85 15.70 -13.62 2.48
C VAL A 85 16.54 -13.88 3.72
N LYS A 86 15.92 -14.25 4.85
CA LYS A 86 16.64 -14.54 6.10
C LYS A 86 17.65 -15.68 5.93
N LYS A 87 17.31 -16.70 5.14
CA LYS A 87 18.18 -17.86 4.85
C LYS A 87 19.23 -17.57 3.77
N GLY A 88 19.17 -16.41 3.11
CA GLY A 88 20.02 -16.10 1.96
C GLY A 88 19.68 -16.91 0.70
N SER A 89 18.50 -17.53 0.61
CA SER A 89 18.09 -18.36 -0.53
C SER A 89 17.46 -17.56 -1.68
N VAL A 90 17.19 -16.27 -1.47
CA VAL A 90 16.75 -15.36 -2.55
C VAL A 90 17.91 -15.09 -3.49
N THR A 91 17.77 -15.51 -4.74
CA THR A 91 18.82 -15.47 -5.76
C THR A 91 18.94 -14.15 -6.50
N SER A 92 17.99 -13.22 -6.34
CA SER A 92 18.05 -11.91 -6.98
C SER A 92 17.13 -10.89 -6.31
N VAL A 93 17.51 -9.62 -6.36
CA VAL A 93 16.66 -8.48 -5.97
C VAL A 93 15.36 -8.47 -6.78
N LYS A 94 15.42 -8.90 -8.04
CA LYS A 94 14.26 -8.96 -8.94
C LYS A 94 13.11 -9.81 -8.38
N LYS A 95 13.42 -10.93 -7.72
CA LYS A 95 12.39 -11.75 -7.05
C LYS A 95 11.65 -10.99 -5.95
N MET A 96 12.38 -10.16 -5.18
CA MET A 96 11.76 -9.31 -4.14
C MET A 96 10.88 -8.23 -4.77
N GLU A 97 11.40 -7.56 -5.80
CA GLU A 97 10.70 -6.53 -6.56
C GLU A 97 9.39 -7.04 -7.18
N ASP A 98 9.40 -8.24 -7.75
CA ASP A 98 8.19 -8.86 -8.32
C ASP A 98 7.16 -9.20 -7.22
N ALA A 99 7.59 -9.69 -6.07
CA ALA A 99 6.71 -9.94 -4.92
C ALA A 99 6.10 -8.63 -4.38
N PHE A 100 6.88 -7.56 -4.32
CA PHE A 100 6.38 -6.23 -3.94
C PHE A 100 5.38 -5.69 -4.97
N GLY A 101 5.63 -5.94 -6.26
CA GLY A 101 4.69 -5.66 -7.34
C GLY A 101 3.35 -6.39 -7.17
N ARG A 102 3.38 -7.69 -6.85
CA ARG A 102 2.18 -8.51 -6.57
C ARG A 102 1.42 -8.01 -5.34
N ALA A 103 2.13 -7.59 -4.28
CA ALA A 103 1.49 -6.98 -3.12
C ALA A 103 0.75 -5.68 -3.46
N TYR A 104 1.35 -4.82 -4.27
CA TYR A 104 0.68 -3.62 -4.75
C TYR A 104 -0.50 -3.91 -5.69
N HIS A 105 -0.41 -4.95 -6.51
CA HIS A 105 -1.55 -5.42 -7.30
C HIS A 105 -2.73 -5.83 -6.41
N ALA A 106 -2.48 -6.62 -5.36
CA ALA A 106 -3.52 -7.02 -4.40
C ALA A 106 -4.16 -5.81 -3.68
N LEU A 107 -3.35 -4.82 -3.29
CA LEU A 107 -3.86 -3.56 -2.72
C LEU A 107 -4.67 -2.74 -3.73
N ALA A 108 -4.27 -2.71 -5.00
CA ALA A 108 -5.02 -2.03 -6.06
C ALA A 108 -6.39 -2.67 -6.28
N LEU A 109 -6.46 -4.02 -6.31
CA LEU A 109 -7.71 -4.76 -6.40
C LEU A 109 -8.66 -4.44 -5.24
N ASP A 110 -8.13 -4.44 -4.00
CA ASP A 110 -8.93 -4.14 -2.82
C ASP A 110 -9.45 -2.69 -2.82
N ALA A 111 -8.57 -1.72 -3.13
CA ALA A 111 -8.96 -0.31 -3.20
C ALA A 111 -10.00 -0.06 -4.31
N HIS A 112 -9.88 -0.77 -5.44
CA HIS A 112 -10.87 -0.72 -6.52
C HIS A 112 -12.23 -1.30 -6.09
N ALA A 113 -12.23 -2.45 -5.41
CA ALA A 113 -13.43 -3.07 -4.86
C ALA A 113 -14.14 -2.13 -3.87
N ARG A 114 -13.39 -1.53 -2.93
CA ARG A 114 -13.91 -0.53 -1.98
C ARG A 114 -14.49 0.70 -2.69
N SER A 115 -13.86 1.14 -3.77
CA SER A 115 -14.38 2.25 -4.58
C SER A 115 -15.76 1.92 -5.17
N ALA A 116 -15.89 0.75 -5.80
CA ALA A 116 -17.15 0.30 -6.39
C ALA A 116 -18.25 0.09 -5.33
N GLU A 117 -17.91 -0.47 -4.17
CA GLU A 117 -18.84 -0.67 -3.06
C GLU A 117 -19.33 0.65 -2.45
N SER A 118 -18.42 1.59 -2.18
CA SER A 118 -18.81 2.93 -1.68
C SER A 118 -19.63 3.69 -2.71
N TRP A 119 -19.34 3.55 -4.00
CA TRP A 119 -20.17 4.13 -5.05
C TRP A 119 -21.60 3.56 -5.01
N ALA A 120 -21.75 2.23 -4.91
CA ALA A 120 -23.06 1.58 -4.79
C ALA A 120 -23.83 2.04 -3.54
N LYS A 121 -23.12 2.37 -2.46
CA LYS A 121 -23.68 2.93 -1.22
C LYS A 121 -23.92 4.45 -1.27
N LYS A 122 -23.71 5.10 -2.43
CA LYS A 122 -23.84 6.55 -2.64
C LYS A 122 -22.85 7.39 -1.80
N GLU A 123 -21.74 6.78 -1.37
CA GLU A 123 -20.67 7.43 -0.61
C GLU A 123 -19.60 7.98 -1.56
N SER A 124 -19.95 8.97 -2.39
CA SER A 124 -19.09 9.45 -3.49
C SER A 124 -17.66 9.81 -3.04
N VAL A 125 -17.50 10.49 -1.90
CA VAL A 125 -16.18 10.88 -1.40
C VAL A 125 -15.31 9.66 -1.12
N LYS A 126 -15.83 8.65 -0.41
CA LYS A 126 -15.12 7.40 -0.12
C LYS A 126 -14.81 6.60 -1.38
N ALA A 127 -15.74 6.61 -2.34
CA ALA A 127 -15.54 6.00 -3.65
C ALA A 127 -14.35 6.64 -4.38
N GLY A 128 -14.30 7.98 -4.40
CA GLY A 128 -13.18 8.74 -4.98
C GLY A 128 -11.86 8.48 -4.26
N GLU A 129 -11.81 8.54 -2.92
CA GLU A 129 -10.60 8.24 -2.15
C GLU A 129 -10.04 6.84 -2.44
N SER A 130 -10.91 5.85 -2.55
CA SER A 130 -10.50 4.46 -2.82
C SER A 130 -10.05 4.28 -4.27
N LEU A 131 -10.66 4.97 -5.23
CA LEU A 131 -10.23 4.95 -6.63
C LEU A 131 -8.83 5.57 -6.80
N ASP A 132 -8.55 6.66 -6.10
CA ASP A 132 -7.26 7.33 -6.11
C ASP A 132 -6.15 6.43 -5.52
N LYS A 133 -6.48 5.70 -4.45
CA LYS A 133 -5.59 4.67 -3.88
C LYS A 133 -5.34 3.53 -4.86
N ALA A 134 -6.37 3.02 -5.54
CA ALA A 134 -6.23 1.96 -6.53
C ALA A 134 -5.26 2.36 -7.65
N ALA A 135 -5.41 3.57 -8.20
CA ALA A 135 -4.51 4.11 -9.21
C ALA A 135 -3.07 4.25 -8.67
N THR A 136 -2.91 4.76 -7.45
CA THR A 136 -1.59 4.91 -6.81
C THR A 136 -0.91 3.57 -6.58
N TYR A 137 -1.64 2.56 -6.08
CA TYR A 137 -1.09 1.22 -5.88
C TYR A 137 -0.72 0.55 -7.18
N LEU A 138 -1.52 0.71 -8.24
CA LEU A 138 -1.18 0.19 -9.56
C LEU A 138 0.16 0.77 -10.07
N GLU A 139 0.34 2.09 -9.97
CA GLU A 139 1.62 2.73 -10.35
C GLU A 139 2.81 2.25 -9.52
N ARG A 140 2.61 2.05 -8.21
CA ARG A 140 3.66 1.49 -7.35
C ARG A 140 4.00 0.07 -7.77
N GLY A 141 3.02 -0.74 -8.14
CA GLY A 141 3.25 -2.08 -8.69
C GLY A 141 4.11 -2.06 -9.95
N PHE A 142 3.81 -1.18 -10.90
CA PHE A 142 4.63 -0.97 -12.09
C PHE A 142 6.06 -0.52 -11.74
N ALA A 143 6.19 0.45 -10.82
CA ALA A 143 7.49 0.97 -10.39
C ALA A 143 8.36 -0.12 -9.76
N TRP A 144 7.80 -0.94 -8.87
CA TRP A 144 8.53 -2.03 -8.23
C TRP A 144 8.95 -3.11 -9.22
N THR A 145 8.10 -3.42 -10.20
CA THR A 145 8.42 -4.46 -11.20
C THR A 145 9.37 -3.96 -12.30
N GLY A 146 9.72 -2.67 -12.30
CA GLY A 146 10.54 -2.05 -13.35
C GLY A 146 9.87 -2.04 -14.72
N ARG A 147 8.55 -2.26 -14.77
CA ARG A 147 7.80 -2.36 -16.02
C ARG A 147 7.35 -0.99 -16.47
N LYS A 148 7.44 -0.75 -17.78
CA LYS A 148 6.90 0.46 -18.39
C LYS A 148 5.37 0.46 -18.28
N ILE A 149 4.81 1.61 -17.90
CA ILE A 149 3.37 1.84 -17.98
C ILE A 149 3.03 2.18 -19.43
N GLU A 150 2.24 1.32 -20.06
CA GLU A 150 1.79 1.52 -21.43
C GLU A 150 0.83 2.72 -21.53
N ALA A 151 0.73 3.30 -22.73
CA ALA A 151 -0.08 4.51 -22.94
C ALA A 151 -1.56 4.32 -22.53
N GLY A 152 -2.12 3.14 -22.78
CA GLY A 152 -3.48 2.78 -22.36
C GLY A 152 -3.66 2.83 -20.84
N THR A 153 -2.78 2.13 -20.11
CA THR A 153 -2.79 2.13 -18.64
C THR A 153 -2.56 3.53 -18.07
N LYS A 154 -1.64 4.32 -18.65
CA LYS A 154 -1.39 5.71 -18.23
C LYS A 154 -2.63 6.58 -18.40
N ASN A 155 -3.37 6.41 -19.50
CA ASN A 155 -4.62 7.12 -19.73
C ASN A 155 -5.70 6.71 -18.73
N ALA A 156 -5.85 5.41 -18.47
CA ALA A 156 -6.81 4.91 -17.48
C ALA A 156 -6.49 5.40 -16.05
N LEU A 157 -5.22 5.44 -15.66
CA LEU A 157 -4.76 6.02 -14.39
C LEU A 157 -5.13 7.51 -14.29
N LYS A 158 -4.87 8.28 -15.36
CA LYS A 158 -5.24 9.71 -15.43
C LYS A 158 -6.75 9.89 -15.27
N LYS A 159 -7.56 9.18 -16.05
CA LYS A 159 -9.03 9.23 -15.97
C LYS A 159 -9.55 8.81 -14.60
N SER A 160 -8.92 7.79 -13.98
CA SER A 160 -9.29 7.33 -12.62
C SER A 160 -9.09 8.44 -11.59
N ARG A 161 -8.01 9.22 -11.71
CA ARG A 161 -7.76 10.38 -10.84
C ARG A 161 -8.69 11.55 -11.10
N GLU A 162 -8.98 11.84 -12.36
CA GLU A 162 -9.96 12.88 -12.71
C GLU A 162 -11.34 12.51 -12.14
N LEU A 163 -11.74 11.25 -12.28
CA LEU A 163 -12.97 10.72 -11.69
C LEU A 163 -12.91 10.78 -10.15
N SER A 164 -11.77 10.42 -9.55
CA SER A 164 -11.60 10.47 -8.08
C SER A 164 -11.79 11.90 -7.55
N VAL A 165 -11.25 12.90 -8.24
CA VAL A 165 -11.42 14.32 -7.91
C VAL A 165 -12.89 14.73 -8.05
N LYS A 166 -13.55 14.35 -9.15
CA LYS A 166 -14.98 14.62 -9.36
C LYS A 166 -15.88 14.00 -8.29
N LEU A 167 -15.56 12.79 -7.85
CA LEU A 167 -16.30 12.06 -6.81
C LEU A 167 -16.08 12.66 -5.40
N LYS A 168 -14.87 13.17 -5.13
CA LYS A 168 -14.52 13.86 -3.88
C LYS A 168 -15.15 15.26 -3.82
N ALA A 169 -15.25 15.95 -4.95
CA ALA A 169 -16.05 17.14 -5.07
C ALA A 169 -17.53 16.75 -4.89
N LYS A 170 -18.29 17.46 -4.04
CA LYS A 170 -19.71 17.16 -3.77
C LYS A 170 -20.66 17.42 -4.97
N GLY A 171 -20.13 17.44 -6.20
CA GLY A 171 -20.89 17.56 -7.44
C GLY A 171 -21.51 16.23 -7.86
N ARG A 172 -22.56 16.28 -8.69
CA ARG A 172 -23.14 15.06 -9.27
C ARG A 172 -22.23 14.55 -10.39
N ALA A 173 -21.42 13.55 -10.09
CA ALA A 173 -20.85 12.71 -11.14
C ALA A 173 -21.99 11.94 -11.83
N VAL A 174 -21.96 11.84 -13.16
CA VAL A 174 -22.96 11.09 -13.93
C VAL A 174 -22.72 9.60 -13.70
N ALA A 175 -23.76 8.84 -13.35
CA ALA A 175 -23.63 7.44 -12.95
C ALA A 175 -22.94 6.56 -14.02
N ASP A 176 -23.25 6.80 -15.30
CA ASP A 176 -22.64 6.09 -16.43
C ASP A 176 -21.14 6.37 -16.54
N ASP A 177 -20.72 7.61 -16.29
CA ASP A 177 -19.30 8.00 -16.33
C ASP A 177 -18.51 7.33 -15.21
N VAL A 178 -19.12 7.26 -14.01
CA VAL A 178 -18.51 6.55 -12.87
C VAL A 178 -18.39 5.05 -13.18
N GLY A 179 -19.46 4.44 -13.68
CA GLY A 179 -19.48 3.01 -14.01
C GLY A 179 -18.43 2.64 -15.06
N LYS A 180 -18.30 3.43 -16.14
CA LYS A 180 -17.26 3.25 -17.16
C LYS A 180 -15.86 3.43 -16.58
N GLY A 181 -15.63 4.49 -15.81
CA GLY A 181 -14.32 4.77 -15.21
C GLY A 181 -13.86 3.67 -14.26
N LEU A 182 -14.76 3.17 -13.39
CA LEU A 182 -14.47 2.03 -12.53
C LEU A 182 -14.17 0.77 -13.33
N LYS A 183 -14.93 0.48 -14.38
CA LYS A 183 -14.69 -0.69 -15.24
C LYS A 183 -13.34 -0.62 -15.95
N GLU A 184 -12.98 0.54 -16.51
CA GLU A 184 -11.67 0.77 -17.15
C GLU A 184 -10.53 0.57 -16.14
N ALA A 185 -10.63 1.16 -14.94
CA ALA A 185 -9.62 0.99 -13.89
C ALA A 185 -9.44 -0.49 -13.48
N GLY A 186 -10.55 -1.20 -13.27
CA GLY A 186 -10.52 -2.62 -12.89
C GLY A 186 -9.83 -3.50 -13.94
N LYS A 187 -10.11 -3.25 -15.23
CA LYS A 187 -9.48 -3.98 -16.35
C LYS A 187 -7.96 -3.81 -16.34
N GLU A 188 -7.46 -2.60 -16.14
CA GLU A 188 -6.01 -2.34 -16.14
C GLU A 188 -5.32 -2.96 -14.91
N ILE A 189 -5.98 -2.96 -13.75
CA ILE A 189 -5.48 -3.65 -12.55
C ILE A 189 -5.37 -5.16 -12.82
N GLU A 190 -6.43 -5.78 -13.33
CA GLU A 190 -6.43 -7.20 -13.67
C GLU A 190 -5.38 -7.56 -14.73
N GLN A 191 -5.22 -6.71 -15.75
CA GLN A 191 -4.22 -6.89 -16.79
C GLN A 191 -2.80 -6.80 -16.23
N PHE A 192 -2.53 -5.87 -15.32
CA PHE A 192 -1.25 -5.81 -14.62
C PHE A 192 -0.97 -7.12 -13.87
N GLY A 193 -1.93 -7.62 -13.10
CA GLY A 193 -1.82 -8.89 -12.39
C GLY A 193 -1.49 -10.09 -13.28
N LYS A 194 -2.18 -10.23 -14.41
CA LYS A 194 -1.94 -11.32 -15.39
C LYS A 194 -0.54 -11.29 -16.00
N ASN A 195 0.08 -10.11 -16.04
CA ASN A 195 1.41 -9.93 -16.61
C ASN A 195 2.53 -10.13 -15.56
N LEU A 196 2.20 -10.19 -14.27
CA LEU A 196 3.19 -10.43 -13.22
C LEU A 196 3.69 -11.88 -13.27
N PRO A 197 4.99 -12.12 -12.97
CA PRO A 197 5.47 -13.48 -12.79
C PRO A 197 4.73 -14.15 -11.62
N PRO A 198 4.61 -15.48 -11.59
CA PRO A 198 4.13 -16.18 -10.40
C PRO A 198 5.09 -15.99 -9.21
N GLY A 199 4.56 -16.10 -7.99
CA GLY A 199 5.31 -16.07 -6.72
C GLY A 199 5.73 -17.44 -6.21
#